data_AF-A0A3S3MR42-F1
#
_entry.id   AF-A0A3S3MR42-F1
#
_cell.length_a   1.000
_cell.length_b   1.000
_cell.length_c   1.000
_cell.angle_alpha   90.00
_cell.angle_beta   90.00
_cell.angle_gamma   90.00
#
_symmetry.space_group_name_H-M   'P 1'
#
loop_
_entity.id
_entity.type
_entity.pdbx_description
1 polymer ?
#
loop_
_entity_poly.entity_id
_entity_poly.type
_entity_poly.pdbx_seq_one_letter_code
_entity_poly.pdbx_strand_id
1 'polypeptide(L)'
;MVPDHQRTNYERTAECLDDLRALMFASDELARLPAEYERQKYAATLMTLALEKLDEVERAHAMEWVGLGGKYPTLTDDEMAQAKGAA
;
A
#
# COMPACT_ATOMS: atom_id res chain seq x y z
N MET A 1 -22.51 -10.71 -9.06
CA MET A 1 -21.30 -11.38 -8.56
C MET A 1 -20.12 -10.56 -9.04
N VAL A 2 -19.22 -10.15 -8.15
CA VAL A 2 -18.04 -9.36 -8.51
C VAL A 2 -17.00 -10.30 -9.14
N PRO A 3 -16.36 -9.95 -10.27
CA PRO A 3 -15.27 -10.74 -10.86
C PRO A 3 -14.12 -10.94 -9.87
N ASP A 4 -13.51 -12.13 -9.87
CA ASP A 4 -12.47 -12.48 -8.89
C ASP A 4 -11.29 -11.51 -8.90
N HIS A 5 -10.78 -11.13 -10.07
CA HIS A 5 -9.67 -10.17 -10.18
C HIS A 5 -10.00 -8.80 -9.57
N GLN A 6 -11.25 -8.33 -9.68
CA GLN A 6 -11.66 -7.06 -9.08
C GLN A 6 -11.73 -7.14 -7.56
N ARG A 7 -12.24 -8.27 -7.04
CA ARG A 7 -12.23 -8.54 -5.60
C ARG A 7 -10.80 -8.62 -5.06
N THR A 8 -9.93 -9.40 -5.72
CA THR A 8 -8.53 -9.53 -5.31
C THR A 8 -7.80 -8.19 -5.34
N ASN A 9 -8.00 -7.36 -6.37
CA ASN A 9 -7.37 -6.04 -6.42
C ASN A 9 -7.85 -5.15 -5.27
N TYR A 10 -9.16 -5.13 -4.99
CA TYR A 10 -9.72 -4.37 -3.87
C TYR A 10 -9.17 -4.85 -2.52
N GLU A 11 -9.17 -6.17 -2.28
CA GLU A 11 -8.65 -6.77 -1.05
C GLU A 11 -7.17 -6.42 -0.87
N ARG A 12 -6.36 -6.47 -1.93
CA ARG A 12 -4.96 -6.07 -1.90
C ARG A 12 -4.77 -4.59 -1.58
N THR A 13 -5.55 -3.68 -2.19
CA THR A 13 -5.51 -2.25 -1.83
C THR A 13 -5.85 -2.05 -0.35
N ALA A 14 -6.87 -2.75 0.15
CA ALA A 14 -7.29 -2.67 1.54
C ALA A 14 -6.20 -3.15 2.51
N GLU A 15 -5.55 -4.29 2.22
CA GLU A 15 -4.42 -4.81 2.99
C GLU A 15 -3.25 -3.82 3.03
N CYS A 16 -2.84 -3.25 1.89
CA CYS A 16 -1.78 -2.25 1.85
C CYS A 16 -2.11 -1.01 2.69
N LEU A 17 -3.37 -0.55 2.68
CA LEU A 17 -3.83 0.57 3.49
C LEU A 17 -3.82 0.26 4.98
N ASP A 18 -4.20 -0.95 5.38
CA ASP A 18 -4.19 -1.37 6.78
C ASP A 18 -2.77 -1.46 7.34
N ASP A 19 -1.82 -1.98 6.56
CA ASP A 19 -0.41 -1.98 6.93
C ASP A 19 0.14 -0.55 7.07
N LEU A 20 -0.20 0.36 6.15
CA LEU A 20 0.21 1.77 6.25
C LEU A 20 -0.36 2.43 7.52
N ARG A 21 -1.62 2.15 7.86
CA ARG A 21 -2.22 2.61 9.13
C ARG A 21 -1.47 2.07 10.33
N ALA A 22 -1.05 0.81 10.31
CA ALA A 22 -0.26 0.22 11.39
C ALA A 22 1.10 0.93 11.57
N LEU A 23 1.78 1.28 10.46
CA LEU A 23 3.03 2.04 10.50
C LEU A 23 2.84 3.46 11.06
N MET A 24 1.75 4.14 10.66
CA MET A 24 1.39 5.43 11.22
C MET A 24 1.07 5.35 12.71
N PHE A 25 0.34 4.33 13.14
CA PHE A 25 0.03 4.09 14.55
C PHE A 25 1.30 3.84 15.36
N ALA A 26 2.20 2.98 14.86
CA ALA A 26 3.49 2.73 15.49
C ALA A 26 4.33 4.02 15.61
N SER A 27 4.25 4.91 14.62
CA SER A 27 4.94 6.20 14.65
C SER A 27 4.37 7.14 15.72
N ASP A 28 3.03 7.17 15.90
CA ASP A 28 2.39 7.95 16.97
C ASP A 28 2.76 7.42 18.36
N GLU A 29 2.73 6.09 18.54
CA GLU A 29 3.15 5.47 19.81
C GLU A 29 4.63 5.73 20.12
N LEU A 30 5.49 5.68 19.11
CA LEU A 30 6.90 6.01 19.26
C LEU A 30 7.13 7.46 19.71
N ALA A 31 6.32 8.40 19.21
CA ALA A 31 6.39 9.81 19.60
C ALA A 31 6.04 10.04 21.07
N ARG A 32 5.23 9.14 21.67
CA ARG A 32 4.84 9.16 23.09
C ARG A 32 5.91 8.57 24.02
N LEU A 33 6.91 7.86 23.49
CA LEU A 33 7.97 7.28 24.30
C LEU A 33 8.91 8.34 24.90
N PRO A 34 9.45 8.10 26.11
CA PRO A 34 10.47 8.96 26.70
C PRO A 34 11.72 9.10 25.82
N ALA A 35 12.43 10.22 25.95
CA ALA A 35 13.59 10.55 25.10
C ALA A 35 14.81 9.62 25.27
N GLU A 36 14.82 8.80 26.32
CA GLU A 36 15.87 7.81 26.62
C GLU A 36 15.83 6.58 25.70
N TYR A 37 14.68 6.31 25.08
CA TYR A 37 14.56 5.34 24.01
C TYR A 37 15.00 6.04 22.73
N GLU A 38 15.86 5.42 21.89
CA GLU A 38 16.43 5.94 20.63
C GLU A 38 15.35 6.29 19.56
N ARG A 39 14.33 7.06 19.92
CA ARG A 39 13.09 7.29 19.17
C ARG A 39 13.35 7.96 17.84
N GLN A 40 14.39 8.79 17.73
CA GLN A 40 14.77 9.41 16.46
C GLN A 40 15.19 8.37 15.41
N LYS A 41 15.93 7.33 15.84
CA LYS A 41 16.38 6.26 14.95
C LYS A 41 15.20 5.41 14.49
N TYR A 42 14.34 4.99 15.42
CA TYR A 42 13.14 4.21 15.07
C TYR A 42 12.13 5.02 14.25
N ALA A 43 12.03 6.33 14.48
CA ALA A 43 11.13 7.21 13.73
C ALA A 43 11.57 7.33 12.28
N ALA A 44 12.89 7.46 12.03
CA ALA A 44 13.42 7.46 10.68
C ALA A 44 13.10 6.14 9.95
N THR A 45 13.31 5.00 10.61
CA THR A 45 12.98 3.67 10.03
C THR A 45 11.48 3.53 9.74
N LEU A 46 10.60 3.88 10.68
CA LEU A 46 9.15 3.81 10.46
C LEU A 46 8.69 4.74 9.34
N MET A 47 9.29 5.93 9.23
CA MET A 47 9.00 6.85 8.13
C MET A 47 9.41 6.26 6.77
N THR A 48 10.60 5.67 6.67
CA THR A 48 11.03 4.98 5.43
C THR A 48 10.06 3.87 5.06
N LEU A 49 9.70 3.00 6.01
CA LEU A 49 8.74 1.92 5.77
C LEU A 49 7.35 2.45 5.37
N ALA A 50 6.89 3.55 5.96
CA ALA A 50 5.61 4.15 5.62
C ALA A 50 5.61 4.74 4.19
N LEU A 51 6.72 5.35 3.76
CA LEU A 51 6.87 5.86 2.39
C LEU A 51 6.90 4.71 1.38
N GLU A 52 7.68 3.66 1.65
CA GLU A 52 7.69 2.44 0.81
C GLU A 52 6.28 1.82 0.71
N LYS A 53 5.55 1.79 1.83
CA LYS A 53 4.19 1.25 1.86
C LYS A 53 3.19 2.14 1.13
N LEU A 54 3.39 3.46 1.15
CA LEU A 54 2.58 4.40 0.37
C LEU A 54 2.75 4.14 -1.13
N ASP A 55 3.97 3.90 -1.61
CA ASP A 55 4.23 3.53 -3.01
C ASP A 55 3.52 2.22 -3.39
N GLU A 56 3.51 1.23 -2.48
CA GLU A 56 2.74 -0.02 -2.67
C GLU A 56 1.22 0.25 -2.75
N VAL A 57 0.68 1.12 -1.89
CA VAL A 57 -0.74 1.51 -1.91
C VAL A 57 -1.09 2.17 -3.25
N GLU A 58 -0.26 3.10 -3.73
CA GLU A 58 -0.48 3.77 -5.01
C GLU A 58 -0.48 2.77 -6.17
N ARG A 59 0.45 1.82 -6.17
CA ARG A 59 0.51 0.76 -7.19
C ARG A 59 -0.70 -0.19 -7.10
N ALA A 60 -1.11 -0.59 -5.90
CA ALA A 60 -2.29 -1.44 -5.70
C ALA A 60 -3.57 -0.74 -6.15
N HIS A 61 -3.73 0.54 -5.81
CA HIS A 61 -4.87 1.35 -6.24
C HIS A 61 -4.90 1.53 -7.77
N ALA A 62 -3.74 1.71 -8.42
CA ALA A 62 -3.65 1.75 -9.87
C ALA A 62 -4.10 0.42 -10.51
N MET A 63 -3.70 -0.72 -9.94
CA MET A 63 -4.13 -2.04 -10.40
C MET A 63 -5.64 -2.23 -10.23
N GLU A 64 -6.21 -1.79 -9.11
CA GLU A 64 -7.65 -1.77 -8.87
C GLU A 64 -8.38 -0.95 -9.95
N TRP A 65 -7.91 0.27 -10.24
CA TRP A 65 -8.49 1.12 -11.29
C TRP A 65 -8.42 0.45 -12.67
N VAL A 66 -7.29 -0.16 -13.03
CA VAL A 66 -7.14 -0.88 -14.31
C VAL A 66 -8.05 -2.11 -14.39
N GLY A 67 -8.26 -2.83 -13.29
CA GLY A 67 -9.18 -3.96 -13.22
C GLY A 67 -10.65 -3.57 -13.46
N LEU A 68 -11.00 -2.29 -13.24
CA LEU A 68 -12.30 -1.71 -13.57
C LEU A 68 -12.39 -1.17 -15.01
N GLY A 69 -11.34 -1.33 -15.82
CA GLY A 69 -11.25 -0.83 -17.19
C GLY A 69 -10.54 0.52 -17.34
N GLY A 70 -9.96 1.03 -16.26
CA GLY A 70 -9.13 2.23 -16.26
C GLY A 70 -7.80 2.05 -17.00
N LYS A 71 -7.06 3.16 -17.10
CA LYS A 71 -5.67 3.19 -17.59
C LYS A 71 -4.81 3.93 -16.57
N TYR A 72 -3.61 3.44 -16.33
CA TYR A 72 -2.63 4.08 -15.47
C TYR A 72 -1.26 4.09 -16.15
N PRO A 73 -0.63 5.25 -16.40
CA PRO A 73 0.54 5.34 -17.27
C PRO A 73 1.80 4.63 -16.76
N THR A 74 1.88 4.37 -15.46
CA THR A 74 3.09 3.86 -14.80
C THR A 74 3.08 2.34 -14.58
N LEU A 75 1.97 1.66 -14.91
CA LEU A 75 1.91 0.20 -14.87
C LEU A 75 2.45 -0.39 -16.17
N THR A 76 3.13 -1.53 -16.06
CA THR A 76 3.58 -2.28 -17.23
C THR A 76 2.40 -2.98 -17.93
N ASP A 77 2.61 -3.43 -19.17
CA ASP A 77 1.59 -4.19 -19.90
C ASP A 77 1.19 -5.48 -19.15
N ASP A 78 2.15 -6.16 -18.54
CA ASP A 78 1.92 -7.37 -17.74
C ASP A 78 1.07 -7.07 -16.51
N GLU A 79 1.34 -5.97 -15.83
CA GLU A 79 0.55 -5.52 -14.67
C GLU A 79 -0.86 -5.14 -15.08
N MET A 80 -1.02 -4.43 -16.19
CA MET A 80 -2.33 -4.11 -16.73
C MET A 80 -3.11 -5.35 -17.15
N ALA A 81 -2.44 -6.40 -17.65
CA ALA A 81 -3.05 -7.67 -18.00
C ALA A 81 -3.48 -8.43 -16.73
N GLN A 82 -2.58 -8.53 -15.74
CA GLN A 82 -2.85 -9.16 -14.44
C GLN A 82 -4.03 -8.48 -13.72
N ALA A 83 -4.07 -7.14 -13.69
CA ALA A 83 -5.14 -6.36 -13.11
C ALA A 83 -6.52 -6.70 -13.71
N LYS A 84 -6.55 -7.09 -14.99
CA LYS A 84 -7.76 -7.49 -15.74
C LYS A 84 -8.06 -8.99 -15.64
N GLY A 85 -7.31 -9.73 -14.84
CA GLY A 85 -7.49 -11.16 -14.61
C GLY A 85 -6.82 -12.07 -15.65
N ALA A 86 -5.81 -11.58 -16.38
CA ALA A 86 -4.93 -12.47 -17.15
C ALA A 86 -4.06 -13.30 -16.18
N ALA A 87 -3.92 -14.59 -16.48
CA ALA A 87 -3.12 -15.55 -15.71
C ALA A 87 -1.66 -15.60 -16.16
#